data_AF-A0A7V3AC04-F1
#
_entry.id   AF-A0A7V3AC04-F1
#
_cell.length_a   1.000
_cell.length_b   1.000
_cell.length_c   1.000
_cell.angle_alpha   90.00
_cell.angle_beta   90.00
_cell.angle_gamma   90.00
#
_symmetry.space_group_name_H-M   'P 1'
#
loop_
_entity.id
_entity.type
_entity.pdbx_description
1 polymer ?
#
loop_
_entity_poly.entity_id
_entity_poly.type
_entity_poly.pdbx_seq_one_letter_code
_entity_poly.pdbx_strand_id
1 'polypeptide(L)'
;MKVSKKTDYALRALFTLVECHGQEPVTIGQLAQRNAIPKRFLEHIMLDLKKKGWVKSLPGRQGGYVLARAPSRITLGEVVRHFDGILAPIACVSVTGYKSCSQMRFCRFRRTFLEIRNFAAKLMDHSDLASVFAGRPVAHEEVFEHELAEGAGI
;
A
#
# COMPACT_ATOMS: atom_id res chain seq x y z
N MET A 1 7.83 10.93 -0.20
CA MET A 1 7.18 9.91 -1.07
C MET A 1 5.67 10.07 -0.90
N LYS A 2 4.88 10.01 -1.96
CA LYS A 2 3.41 10.15 -1.88
C LYS A 2 2.77 8.95 -2.58
N VAL A 3 1.86 8.25 -1.91
CA VAL A 3 1.09 7.17 -2.51
C VAL A 3 -0.01 7.73 -3.40
N SER A 4 -0.33 7.05 -4.50
CA SER A 4 -1.47 7.47 -5.32
C SER A 4 -2.79 7.18 -4.62
N LYS A 5 -3.86 7.86 -5.06
CA LYS A 5 -5.23 7.54 -4.63
C LYS A 5 -5.61 6.10 -4.95
N LYS A 6 -5.07 5.52 -6.03
CA LYS A 6 -5.34 4.13 -6.40
C LYS A 6 -4.77 3.17 -5.36
N THR A 7 -3.53 3.39 -4.93
CA THR A 7 -2.88 2.61 -3.86
C THR A 7 -3.59 2.78 -2.52
N ASP A 8 -3.89 4.01 -2.13
CA ASP A 8 -4.64 4.33 -0.90
C ASP A 8 -5.97 3.56 -0.86
N TYR A 9 -6.75 3.62 -1.93
CA TYR A 9 -8.03 2.91 -2.01
C TYR A 9 -7.90 1.38 -2.05
N ALA A 10 -6.87 0.86 -2.72
CA ALA A 10 -6.58 -0.57 -2.70
C ALA A 10 -6.25 -1.06 -1.29
N LEU A 11 -5.41 -0.33 -0.55
CA LEU A 11 -5.05 -0.65 0.82
C LEU A 11 -6.26 -0.62 1.75
N ARG A 12 -7.08 0.45 1.68
CA ARG A 12 -8.32 0.56 2.45
C ARG A 12 -9.24 -0.65 2.24
N ALA A 13 -9.50 -1.00 0.97
CA ALA A 13 -10.33 -2.15 0.63
C ALA A 13 -9.73 -3.47 1.14
N LEU A 14 -8.40 -3.65 1.02
CA LEU A 14 -7.72 -4.83 1.55
C LEU A 14 -7.86 -4.91 3.07
N PHE A 15 -7.67 -3.82 3.82
CA PHE A 15 -7.82 -3.82 5.28
C PHE A 15 -9.26 -4.09 5.73
N THR A 16 -10.28 -3.64 5.00
CA THR A 16 -11.67 -4.09 5.25
C THR A 16 -11.81 -5.60 5.07
N LEU A 17 -11.13 -6.19 4.09
CA LEU A 17 -11.15 -7.65 3.88
C LEU A 17 -10.29 -8.42 4.89
N VAL A 18 -9.27 -7.79 5.48
CA VAL A 18 -8.51 -8.34 6.62
C VAL A 18 -9.39 -8.38 7.87
N GLU A 19 -10.12 -7.31 8.15
CA GLU A 19 -11.09 -7.24 9.25
C GLU A 19 -12.16 -8.34 9.14
N CYS A 20 -12.68 -8.57 7.93
CA CYS A 20 -13.67 -9.61 7.66
C CYS A 20 -13.05 -10.99 7.31
N HIS A 21 -11.75 -11.21 7.56
CA HIS A 21 -11.09 -12.43 7.12
C HIS A 21 -11.67 -13.68 7.81
N GLY A 22 -12.07 -14.68 7.01
CA GLY A 22 -12.74 -15.90 7.50
C GLY A 22 -14.24 -15.75 7.76
N GLN A 23 -14.84 -14.60 7.42
CA GLN A 23 -16.27 -14.34 7.52
C GLN A 23 -16.95 -14.40 6.13
N GLU A 24 -18.20 -13.97 6.05
CA GLU A 24 -18.96 -13.88 4.80
C GLU A 24 -18.32 -12.90 3.79
N PRO A 25 -18.51 -13.11 2.47
CA PRO A 25 -17.98 -12.22 1.45
C PRO A 25 -18.51 -10.79 1.58
N VAL A 26 -17.64 -9.81 1.38
CA VAL A 26 -18.02 -8.39 1.42
C VAL A 26 -18.37 -7.92 0.01
N THR A 27 -19.58 -7.42 -0.20
CA THR A 27 -20.01 -6.92 -1.52
C THR A 27 -19.21 -5.69 -1.93
N ILE A 28 -19.11 -5.45 -3.24
CA ILE A 28 -18.46 -4.24 -3.77
C ILE A 28 -19.13 -2.94 -3.28
N GLY A 29 -20.45 -2.96 -3.05
CA GLY A 29 -21.20 -1.82 -2.52
C GLY A 29 -20.83 -1.52 -1.07
N GLN A 30 -20.75 -2.55 -0.23
CA GLN A 30 -20.29 -2.42 1.16
C GLN A 30 -18.84 -1.93 1.22
N LEU A 31 -17.94 -2.49 0.40
CA LEU A 31 -16.55 -2.01 0.34
C LEU A 31 -16.48 -0.53 -0.08
N ALA A 32 -17.23 -0.12 -1.09
CA ALA A 32 -17.27 1.26 -1.55
C ALA A 32 -17.77 2.22 -0.46
N GLN A 33 -18.84 1.85 0.24
CA GLN A 33 -19.42 2.64 1.32
C GLN A 33 -18.47 2.75 2.53
N ARG A 34 -17.98 1.62 3.06
CA ARG A 34 -17.11 1.58 4.24
C ARG A 34 -15.81 2.37 4.05
N ASN A 35 -15.30 2.40 2.82
CA ASN A 35 -14.01 3.02 2.53
C ASN A 35 -14.13 4.42 1.90
N ALA A 36 -15.36 4.93 1.72
CA ALA A 36 -15.65 6.18 1.02
C ALA A 36 -15.00 6.25 -0.38
N ILE A 37 -15.11 5.17 -1.16
CA ILE A 37 -14.52 5.04 -2.50
C ILE A 37 -15.64 5.04 -3.55
N PRO A 38 -15.51 5.83 -4.65
CA PRO A 38 -16.45 5.73 -5.76
C PRO A 38 -16.51 4.30 -6.31
N LYS A 39 -17.71 3.70 -6.30
CA LYS A 39 -17.94 2.28 -6.62
C LYS A 39 -17.28 1.83 -7.93
N ARG A 40 -17.47 2.59 -9.02
CA ARG A 40 -16.88 2.27 -10.33
C ARG A 40 -15.35 2.23 -10.29
N PHE A 41 -14.73 3.13 -9.53
CA PHE A 41 -13.28 3.16 -9.38
C PHE A 41 -12.78 1.98 -8.54
N LEU A 42 -13.52 1.63 -7.49
CA LEU A 42 -13.24 0.44 -6.69
C LEU A 42 -13.36 -0.85 -7.52
N GLU A 43 -14.34 -0.97 -8.41
CA GLU A 43 -14.48 -2.14 -9.30
C GLU A 43 -13.21 -2.39 -10.12
N HIS A 44 -12.61 -1.33 -10.69
CA HIS A 44 -11.33 -1.46 -11.39
C HIS A 44 -10.18 -1.90 -10.47
N ILE A 45 -10.10 -1.33 -9.27
CA ILE A 45 -9.10 -1.73 -8.27
C ILE A 45 -9.27 -3.21 -7.89
N MET A 46 -10.49 -3.66 -7.61
CA MET A 46 -10.77 -5.03 -7.21
C MET A 46 -10.45 -6.04 -8.32
N LEU A 47 -10.62 -5.66 -9.59
CA LEU A 47 -10.17 -6.47 -10.72
C LEU A 47 -8.64 -6.64 -10.74
N ASP A 48 -7.88 -5.58 -10.48
CA ASP A 48 -6.42 -5.64 -10.40
C ASP A 48 -5.97 -6.52 -9.23
N LEU A 49 -6.57 -6.32 -8.04
CA LEU A 49 -6.30 -7.15 -6.85
C LEU A 49 -6.63 -8.64 -7.09
N LYS A 50 -7.72 -8.93 -7.82
CA LYS A 50 -8.12 -10.29 -8.19
C LYS A 50 -7.10 -10.92 -9.15
N LYS A 51 -6.65 -10.17 -10.17
CA LYS A 51 -5.60 -10.63 -11.10
C LYS A 51 -4.28 -10.93 -10.39
N LYS A 52 -3.95 -10.18 -9.34
CA LYS A 52 -2.80 -10.46 -8.47
C LYS A 52 -2.99 -11.65 -7.53
N GLY A 53 -4.19 -12.20 -7.44
CA GLY A 53 -4.49 -13.30 -6.54
C GLY A 53 -4.42 -12.90 -5.07
N TRP A 54 -4.64 -11.64 -4.74
CA TRP A 54 -4.78 -11.18 -3.35
C TRP A 54 -6.22 -11.29 -2.86
N VAL A 55 -7.20 -11.17 -3.77
CA VAL A 55 -8.62 -11.33 -3.47
C VAL A 55 -9.28 -12.33 -4.41
N LYS A 56 -10.33 -12.99 -3.95
CA LYS A 56 -11.24 -13.80 -4.77
C LYS A 56 -12.60 -13.11 -4.80
N SER A 57 -13.30 -13.25 -5.93
CA SER A 57 -14.68 -12.82 -6.06
C SER A 57 -15.57 -14.05 -6.12
N LEU A 58 -16.60 -14.09 -5.28
CA LEU A 58 -17.61 -15.13 -5.27
C LEU A 58 -18.86 -14.64 -5.99
N PRO A 59 -19.42 -15.41 -6.95
CA PRO A 59 -20.61 -15.03 -7.69
C PRO A 59 -21.89 -15.21 -6.85
N GLY A 60 -23.01 -14.65 -7.33
CA GLY A 60 -24.34 -14.82 -6.74
C GLY A 60 -24.86 -13.61 -5.96
N ARG A 61 -26.11 -13.71 -5.49
CA ARG A 61 -26.83 -12.61 -4.80
C ARG A 61 -26.21 -12.22 -3.45
N GLN A 62 -25.58 -13.18 -2.77
CA GLN A 62 -24.78 -13.00 -1.56
C GLN A 62 -23.27 -13.07 -1.86
N GLY A 63 -22.89 -12.93 -3.14
CA GLY A 63 -21.51 -12.92 -3.58
C GLY A 63 -20.78 -11.65 -3.14
N GLY A 64 -19.47 -11.60 -3.36
CA GLY A 64 -18.64 -10.50 -2.90
C GLY A 64 -17.18 -10.79 -3.07
N TYR A 65 -16.35 -10.14 -2.26
CA TYR A 65 -14.91 -10.32 -2.22
C TYR A 65 -14.47 -10.88 -0.88
N VAL A 66 -13.45 -11.73 -0.93
CA VAL A 66 -12.71 -12.27 0.22
C VAL A 66 -11.22 -12.24 -0.09
N LEU A 67 -10.36 -12.30 0.92
CA LEU A 67 -8.94 -12.50 0.68
C LEU A 67 -8.69 -13.88 0.07
N ALA A 68 -7.80 -13.93 -0.92
CA ALA A 68 -7.39 -15.16 -1.59
C ALA A 68 -6.25 -15.87 -0.85
N ARG A 69 -5.51 -15.12 -0.05
CA ARG A 69 -4.31 -15.52 0.70
C ARG A 69 -4.45 -15.00 2.13
N ALA A 70 -3.81 -15.67 3.08
CA ALA A 70 -3.76 -15.18 4.46
C ALA A 70 -3.20 -13.74 4.50
N PRO A 71 -3.72 -12.84 5.37
CA PRO A 71 -3.23 -11.47 5.51
C PRO A 71 -1.71 -11.38 5.70
N SER A 72 -1.13 -12.34 6.44
CA SER A 72 0.32 -12.44 6.71
C SER A 72 1.17 -12.81 5.50
N ARG A 73 0.55 -13.11 4.35
CA ARG A 73 1.23 -13.45 3.09
C ARG A 73 1.16 -12.31 2.06
N ILE A 74 0.62 -11.16 2.44
CA ILE A 74 0.52 -9.98 1.58
C ILE A 74 1.19 -8.83 2.32
N THR A 75 2.16 -8.18 1.68
CA THR A 75 2.91 -7.05 2.26
C THR A 75 2.44 -5.72 1.70
N LEU A 76 2.60 -4.64 2.47
CA LEU A 76 2.38 -3.28 1.97
C LEU A 76 3.25 -3.00 0.75
N GLY A 77 4.51 -3.44 0.77
CA GLY A 77 5.43 -3.24 -0.34
C GLY A 77 4.99 -3.89 -1.64
N GLU A 78 4.39 -5.09 -1.59
CA GLU A 78 3.77 -5.72 -2.75
C GLU A 78 2.63 -4.87 -3.34
N VAL A 79 1.73 -4.36 -2.50
CA VAL A 79 0.59 -3.55 -2.92
C VAL A 79 1.04 -2.22 -3.52
N VAL A 80 1.92 -1.50 -2.82
CA VAL A 80 2.41 -0.18 -3.27
C VAL A 80 3.19 -0.32 -4.58
N ARG A 81 4.09 -1.31 -4.71
CA ARG A 81 4.81 -1.53 -5.98
C ARG A 81 3.89 -1.92 -7.13
N HIS A 82 2.79 -2.62 -6.86
CA HIS A 82 1.86 -2.98 -7.93
C HIS A 82 1.16 -1.77 -8.54
N PHE A 83 0.71 -0.82 -7.71
CA PHE A 83 -0.07 0.32 -8.17
C PHE A 83 0.78 1.54 -8.52
N ASP A 84 1.78 1.87 -7.70
CA ASP A 84 2.59 3.08 -7.89
C ASP A 84 3.92 2.81 -8.58
N GLY A 85 4.40 1.56 -8.56
CA GLY A 85 5.66 1.15 -9.19
C GLY A 85 6.92 1.67 -8.49
N ILE A 86 6.93 2.93 -8.04
CA ILE A 86 8.11 3.67 -7.60
C ILE A 86 8.10 3.85 -6.08
N LEU A 87 9.08 3.24 -5.41
CA LEU A 87 9.39 3.45 -3.98
C LEU A 87 10.61 4.38 -3.77
N ALA A 88 11.09 5.02 -4.83
CA ALA A 88 12.32 5.80 -4.81
C ALA A 88 12.03 7.31 -4.76
N PRO A 89 12.66 8.08 -3.85
CA PRO A 89 12.46 9.52 -3.80
C PRO A 89 13.03 10.27 -5.01
N ILE A 90 14.02 9.69 -5.71
CA ILE A 90 14.59 10.21 -6.95
C ILE A 90 14.70 9.11 -8.01
N ALA A 91 14.51 9.47 -9.28
CA ALA A 91 14.42 8.49 -10.37
C ALA A 91 15.72 7.68 -10.57
N CYS A 92 16.90 8.28 -10.35
CA CYS A 92 18.18 7.63 -10.57
C CYS A 92 18.59 6.62 -9.46
N VAL A 93 17.73 6.40 -8.46
CA VAL A 93 17.89 5.31 -7.46
C VAL A 93 16.72 4.33 -7.47
N SER A 94 15.76 4.50 -8.38
CA SER A 94 14.64 3.58 -8.60
C SER A 94 15.09 2.33 -9.34
N VAL A 95 14.48 1.19 -9.04
CA VAL A 95 14.69 -0.08 -9.76
C VAL A 95 13.69 -0.20 -10.92
N THR A 96 12.43 0.11 -10.65
CA THR A 96 11.29 -0.04 -11.60
C THR A 96 11.09 1.19 -12.49
N GLY A 97 11.57 2.35 -12.06
CA GLY A 97 11.43 3.63 -12.76
C GLY A 97 12.76 4.34 -12.93
N TYR A 98 13.84 3.58 -13.17
CA TYR A 98 15.18 4.13 -13.30
C TYR A 98 15.24 5.16 -14.44
N LYS A 99 15.73 6.36 -14.13
CA LYS A 99 16.13 7.35 -15.15
C LYS A 99 17.57 7.77 -14.90
N SER A 100 18.38 7.74 -15.94
CA SER A 100 19.76 8.22 -15.87
C SER A 100 19.79 9.71 -15.57
N CYS A 101 20.86 10.14 -14.90
CA CYS A 101 21.10 11.54 -14.53
C CYS A 101 22.51 11.90 -15.00
N SER A 102 22.65 13.05 -15.65
CA SER A 102 23.94 13.55 -16.15
C SER A 102 25.00 13.70 -15.04
N GLN A 103 24.57 13.95 -13.80
CA GLN A 103 25.45 14.20 -12.66
C GLN A 103 25.80 12.95 -11.84
N MET A 104 25.39 11.75 -12.27
CA MET A 104 25.42 10.55 -11.41
C MET A 104 26.82 10.14 -10.90
N ARG A 105 27.89 10.54 -11.60
CA ARG A 105 29.30 10.24 -11.21
C ARG A 105 29.78 11.07 -10.03
N PHE A 106 29.23 12.26 -9.84
CA PHE A 106 29.69 13.22 -8.82
C PHE A 106 28.60 13.58 -7.80
N CYS A 107 27.36 13.15 -8.04
CA CYS A 107 26.21 13.39 -7.16
C CYS A 107 26.37 12.65 -5.81
N ARG A 108 26.91 13.34 -4.81
CA ARG A 108 27.16 12.78 -3.47
C ARG A 108 25.88 12.45 -2.70
N PHE A 109 24.85 13.30 -2.80
CA PHE A 109 23.57 13.07 -2.12
C PHE A 109 22.78 11.85 -2.66
N ARG A 110 23.14 11.32 -3.84
CA ARG A 110 22.52 10.12 -4.40
C ARG A 110 22.63 8.92 -3.47
N ARG A 111 23.72 8.82 -2.68
CA ARG A 111 23.92 7.75 -1.70
C ARG A 111 22.82 7.78 -0.63
N THR A 112 22.59 8.94 -0.03
CA THR A 112 21.55 9.14 1.00
C THR A 112 20.16 8.76 0.47
N PHE A 113 19.81 9.19 -0.75
CA PHE A 113 18.51 8.83 -1.33
C PHE A 113 18.40 7.34 -1.71
N LEU A 114 19.51 6.69 -2.05
CA LEU A 114 19.54 5.24 -2.24
C LEU A 114 19.27 4.52 -0.91
N GLU A 115 19.85 4.99 0.19
CA GLU A 115 19.64 4.45 1.53
C GLU A 115 18.18 4.66 1.99
N ILE A 116 17.62 5.86 1.82
CA ILE A 116 16.20 6.14 2.09
C ILE A 116 15.30 5.19 1.29
N ARG A 117 15.57 5.02 0.00
CA ARG A 117 14.81 4.07 -0.84
C ARG A 117 14.90 2.65 -0.30
N ASN A 118 16.10 2.19 0.05
CA ASN A 118 16.32 0.82 0.55
C ASN A 118 15.63 0.61 1.90
N PHE A 119 15.73 1.58 2.80
CA PHE A 119 15.06 1.55 4.10
C PHE A 119 13.54 1.49 3.94
N ALA A 120 12.96 2.40 3.15
CA ALA A 120 11.53 2.44 2.90
C ALA A 120 11.01 1.13 2.28
N ALA A 121 11.71 0.61 1.26
CA ALA A 121 11.36 -0.66 0.64
C ALA A 121 11.44 -1.83 1.64
N LYS A 122 12.52 -1.90 2.43
CA LYS A 122 12.69 -2.93 3.45
C LYS A 122 11.57 -2.88 4.49
N LEU A 123 11.23 -1.69 4.99
CA LEU A 123 10.14 -1.53 5.96
C LEU A 123 8.82 -2.04 5.39
N MET A 124 8.44 -1.56 4.21
CA MET A 124 7.20 -1.98 3.54
C MET A 124 7.14 -3.48 3.21
N ASP A 125 8.29 -4.11 2.96
CA ASP A 125 8.38 -5.54 2.64
C ASP A 125 8.33 -6.45 3.87
N HIS A 126 8.57 -5.90 5.06
CA HIS A 126 8.37 -6.61 6.33
C HIS A 126 7.03 -6.26 7.00
N SER A 127 6.28 -5.29 6.48
CA SER A 127 4.93 -4.93 6.93
C SER A 127 3.87 -5.76 6.21
N ASP A 128 3.58 -6.96 6.72
CA ASP A 128 2.44 -7.76 6.24
C ASP A 128 1.09 -7.20 6.74
N LEU A 129 0.00 -7.47 6.00
CA LEU A 129 -1.32 -6.90 6.32
C LEU A 129 -1.85 -7.34 7.68
N ALA A 130 -1.48 -8.52 8.19
CA ALA A 130 -1.92 -8.97 9.52
C ALA A 130 -1.24 -8.13 10.61
N SER A 131 0.08 -8.02 10.53
CA SER A 131 0.90 -7.27 11.48
C SER A 131 0.52 -5.78 11.50
N VAL A 132 0.27 -5.19 10.33
CA VAL A 132 -0.18 -3.79 10.24
C VAL A 132 -1.57 -3.61 10.83
N PHE A 133 -2.50 -4.54 10.58
CA PHE A 133 -3.86 -4.46 11.13
C PHE A 133 -3.89 -4.62 12.66
N ALA A 134 -2.96 -5.38 13.24
CA ALA A 134 -2.81 -5.51 14.68
C ALA A 134 -2.24 -4.24 15.37
N GLY A 135 -1.61 -3.35 14.60
CA GLY A 135 -1.10 -2.08 15.09
C GLY A 135 -2.20 -1.08 15.40
N ARG A 136 -1.93 -0.14 16.31
CA ARG A 136 -2.85 0.96 16.60
C ARG A 136 -2.80 2.01 15.48
N PRO A 137 -3.94 2.59 15.07
CA PRO A 137 -3.95 3.76 14.21
C PRO A 137 -3.15 4.91 14.82
N VAL A 138 -2.52 5.71 13.95
CA VAL A 138 -1.80 6.93 14.35
C VAL A 138 -2.79 7.97 14.84
N ALA A 139 -2.62 8.46 16.07
CA ALA A 139 -3.37 9.59 16.61
C ALA A 139 -2.87 10.92 16.05
N HIS A 140 -3.70 11.97 16.14
CA HIS A 140 -3.36 13.27 15.58
C HIS A 140 -2.12 13.87 16.25
N GLU A 141 -2.02 13.71 17.56
CA GLU A 141 -0.94 14.25 18.40
C GLU A 141 0.42 13.63 18.03
N GLU A 142 0.44 12.32 17.77
CA GLU A 142 1.67 11.57 17.42
C GLU A 142 2.35 12.09 16.14
N VAL A 143 1.60 12.68 15.22
CA VAL A 143 2.15 13.25 13.98
C VAL A 143 3.04 14.48 14.26
N PHE A 144 2.78 15.19 15.36
CA PHE A 144 3.47 16.43 15.72
C PHE A 144 4.42 16.27 16.92
N GLU A 145 4.50 15.08 17.51
CA GLU A 145 5.42 14.80 18.61
C GLU A 145 6.88 14.80 18.12
N HIS A 146 7.67 15.74 18.65
CA HIS A 146 9.08 15.93 18.30
C HIS A 146 9.99 14.73 18.61
N GLU A 147 9.58 13.84 19.53
CA GLU A 147 10.34 12.61 19.86
C GLU A 147 10.15 11.51 18.81
N LEU A 148 9.00 11.46 18.12
CA LEU A 148 8.73 10.52 17.04
C LEU A 148 9.17 11.06 15.68
N ALA A 149 9.25 12.38 15.55
CA ALA A 149 9.70 13.09 14.37
C ALA A 149 11.18 13.50 14.50
N GLU A 150 12.13 12.56 14.63
CA GLU A 150 13.56 12.87 14.56
C GLU A 150 13.85 13.72 13.29
N GLY A 151 13.96 15.04 13.44
CA GLY A 151 14.05 16.01 12.33
C GLY A 151 12.99 17.14 12.36
N ALA A 152 12.95 17.95 11.31
CA ALA A 152 12.05 19.11 11.22
C ALA A 152 10.61 18.78 10.73
N GLY A 153 10.18 17.51 10.83
CA GLY A 153 8.83 17.08 10.43
C GLY A 153 8.54 17.19 8.92
N ILE A 154 9.48 16.78 8.06
CA ILE A 154 9.30 16.77 6.58
C ILE A 154 8.43 15.59 6.11
#